data_AF-A0A837IVZ3-F1
#
_entry.id   AF-A0A837IVZ3-F1
#
_cell.length_a   1.000
_cell.length_b   1.000
_cell.length_c   1.000
_cell.angle_alpha   90.00
_cell.angle_beta   90.00
_cell.angle_gamma   90.00
#
_symmetry.space_group_name_H-M   'P 1'
#
loop_
_entity.id
_entity.type
_entity.pdbx_description
1 polymer ?
#
loop_
_entity_poly.entity_id
_entity_poly.type
_entity_poly.pdbx_seq_one_letter_code
_entity_poly.pdbx_strand_id
1 'polypeptide(L)' 'MNVLAGVKQTRNRILKQYTVGDIVPDDDWSLEQSLDTAWNRSELMDSLERLDRRSLHLFEAALKGGE' A
#
# COMPACT_ATOMS: atom_id res chain seq x y z
N MET A 1 13.52 13.82 10.16
CA MET A 1 13.09 13.14 8.92
C MET A 1 11.85 13.88 8.42
N ASN A 2 11.82 14.35 7.17
CA ASN A 2 10.62 14.97 6.59
C ASN A 2 9.50 13.92 6.59
N VAL A 3 8.35 14.21 7.22
CA VAL A 3 7.22 13.29 7.36
C VAL A 3 6.80 12.72 6.01
N LEU A 4 6.81 13.56 4.97
CA LEU A 4 6.52 13.16 3.59
C LEU A 4 7.54 12.14 3.04
N ALA A 5 8.82 12.30 3.40
CA ALA A 5 9.87 11.36 2.99
C ALA A 5 9.68 9.99 3.66
N GLY A 6 9.26 9.95 4.92
CA GLY A 6 8.95 8.70 5.65
C GLY A 6 7.75 7.95 5.08
N VAL A 7 6.69 8.68 4.69
CA VAL A 7 5.53 8.10 3.98
C VAL A 7 5.95 7.51 2.64
N LYS A 8 6.70 8.27 1.82
CA LYS A 8 7.21 7.78 0.52
C LYS A 8 8.08 6.53 0.67
N GLN A 9 8.98 6.51 1.67
CA GLN A 9 9.81 5.34 1.95
C GLN A 9 8.98 4.12 2.33
N THR A 10 7.96 4.31 3.18
CA THR A 10 7.06 3.22 3.60
C THR A 10 6.24 2.69 2.42
N ARG A 11 5.70 3.57 1.58
CA ARG A 11 4.97 3.20 0.35
C ARG A 11 5.85 2.37 -0.57
N ASN A 12 7.08 2.83 -0.83
CA ASN A 12 8.03 2.10 -1.67
C ASN A 12 8.41 0.73 -1.06
N ARG A 13 8.49 0.63 0.27
CA ARG A 13 8.73 -0.65 0.92
C ARG A 13 7.58 -1.63 0.73
N ILE A 14 6.33 -1.17 0.87
CA ILE A 14 5.12 -1.99 0.62
C ILE A 14 5.10 -2.46 -0.83
N LEU A 15 5.27 -1.54 -1.79
CA LEU A 15 5.21 -1.87 -3.22
C LEU A 15 6.31 -2.86 -3.65
N LYS A 16 7.48 -2.83 -3.01
CA LYS A 16 8.58 -3.78 -3.29
C LYS A 16 8.33 -5.20 -2.79
N GLN A 17 7.31 -5.42 -1.96
CA GLN A 17 6.95 -6.76 -1.48
C GLN A 17 6.18 -7.58 -2.51
N TYR A 18 5.65 -6.93 -3.55
CA TYR A 18 4.81 -7.54 -4.57
C TYR A 18 5.42 -7.32 -5.95
N THR A 19 5.33 -8.35 -6.78
CA THR A 19 5.58 -8.29 -8.22
C THR A 19 4.26 -8.09 -8.96
N VAL A 20 4.33 -7.81 -10.26
CA VAL A 20 3.13 -7.73 -11.11
C VAL A 20 2.37 -9.06 -11.11
N GLY A 21 3.08 -10.19 -11.14
CA GLY A 21 2.48 -11.52 -11.14
C GLY A 21 1.74 -11.86 -9.85
N ASP A 22 2.10 -11.22 -8.73
CA ASP A 22 1.43 -11.46 -7.45
C ASP A 22 0.05 -10.78 -7.36
N ILE A 23 -0.25 -9.81 -8.24
CA ILE A 23 -1.44 -8.93 -8.09
C ILE A 23 -2.27 -8.73 -9.37
N VAL A 24 -1.75 -9.14 -10.53
CA VAL A 24 -2.43 -9.00 -11.82
C VAL A 24 -2.86 -10.38 -12.31
N PRO A 25 -4.17 -10.63 -12.48
CA PRO A 25 -4.65 -11.89 -13.03
C PRO A 25 -4.22 -12.09 -14.49
N ASP A 26 -3.98 -13.36 -14.85
CA ASP A 26 -3.65 -13.81 -16.20
C ASP A 26 -4.65 -14.89 -16.68
N ASP A 27 -4.76 -15.10 -17.99
CA ASP A 27 -5.83 -15.87 -18.63
C ASP A 27 -5.74 -17.39 -18.38
N ASP A 28 -4.52 -17.92 -18.12
CA ASP A 28 -4.24 -19.37 -18.01
C ASP A 28 -4.13 -19.88 -16.56
N TRP A 29 -4.71 -19.16 -15.59
CA TRP A 29 -4.53 -19.49 -14.18
C TRP A 29 -5.49 -20.54 -13.63
N SER A 30 -4.97 -21.34 -12.69
CA SER A 30 -5.81 -22.21 -11.87
C SER A 30 -6.66 -21.37 -10.89
N LEU A 31 -7.71 -21.99 -10.34
CA LEU A 31 -8.51 -21.36 -9.28
C LEU A 31 -7.65 -20.97 -8.07
N GLU A 32 -6.68 -21.82 -7.71
CA GLU A 32 -5.76 -21.56 -6.61
C GLU A 32 -4.89 -20.32 -6.86
N GLN A 33 -4.29 -20.22 -8.06
CA GLN A 33 -3.50 -19.05 -8.47
C GLN A 33 -4.34 -17.76 -8.49
N SER A 34 -5.60 -17.88 -8.94
CA SER A 34 -6.54 -16.76 -8.96
C SER A 34 -6.88 -16.28 -7.55
N LEU A 35 -7.10 -17.21 -6.61
CA LEU A 35 -7.39 -16.89 -5.21
C LEU A 35 -6.18 -16.27 -4.51
N ASP A 36 -4.98 -16.84 -4.71
CA ASP A 36 -3.75 -16.31 -4.12
C ASP A 36 -3.47 -14.88 -4.60
N THR A 37 -3.63 -14.63 -5.89
CA THR A 37 -3.45 -13.29 -6.46
C THR A 37 -4.51 -12.30 -5.96
N ALA A 38 -5.78 -12.72 -5.88
CA ALA A 38 -6.83 -11.87 -5.32
C ALA A 38 -6.54 -11.51 -3.86
N TRP A 39 -6.02 -12.47 -3.08
CA TRP A 39 -5.59 -12.26 -1.71
C TRP A 39 -4.43 -11.27 -1.61
N ASN A 40 -3.35 -11.49 -2.36
CA ASN A 40 -2.18 -10.61 -2.41
C ASN A 40 -2.56 -9.18 -2.80
N ARG A 41 -3.44 -9.03 -3.80
CA ARG A 41 -3.98 -7.72 -4.19
C ARG A 41 -4.77 -7.05 -3.06
N SER A 42 -5.58 -7.82 -2.31
CA SER A 42 -6.33 -7.31 -1.16
C SER A 42 -5.40 -6.81 -0.05
N GLU A 43 -4.40 -7.60 0.32
CA GLU A 43 -3.40 -7.25 1.34
C GLU A 43 -2.58 -5.99 0.96
N LEU A 44 -2.19 -5.90 -0.32
CA LEU A 44 -1.53 -4.70 -0.85
C LEU A 44 -2.43 -3.46 -0.70
N MET A 45 -3.71 -3.57 -1.09
CA MET A 45 -4.65 -2.44 -1.02
C MET A 45 -4.92 -2.00 0.43
N ASP A 46 -5.16 -2.93 1.37
CA ASP A 46 -5.35 -2.58 2.79
C ASP A 46 -4.10 -1.89 3.37
N SER A 47 -2.90 -2.40 3.03
CA SER A 47 -1.64 -1.81 3.48
C SER A 47 -1.45 -0.38 2.96
N LEU A 48 -1.79 -0.13 1.70
CA LEU A 48 -1.71 1.20 1.10
C LEU A 48 -2.76 2.16 1.69
N GLU A 49 -4.00 1.70 1.90
CA GLU A 49 -5.06 2.50 2.49
C GLU A 49 -4.71 2.92 3.94
N ARG A 50 -4.17 2.00 4.74
CA ARG A 50 -3.67 2.32 6.09
C ARG A 50 -2.58 3.39 6.06
N LEU A 51 -1.69 3.33 5.07
CA LEU A 51 -0.64 4.33 4.92
C LEU A 51 -1.21 5.70 4.52
N ASP A 52 -2.19 5.73 3.64
CA ASP A 52 -2.84 6.98 3.21
C ASP A 52 -3.65 7.61 4.36
N ARG A 53 -4.38 6.80 5.14
CA ARG A 53 -5.05 7.27 6.39
C ARG A 53 -4.05 7.88 7.37
N ARG A 54 -2.92 7.21 7.60
CA ARG A 54 -1.84 7.75 8.46
C ARG A 54 -1.28 9.05 7.92
N SER A 55 -1.12 9.16 6.60
CA SER A 55 -0.60 10.36 5.95
C SER A 55 -1.55 11.54 6.11
N LEU A 56 -2.87 11.30 6.01
CA LEU A 56 -3.90 12.31 6.28
C LEU A 56 -3.83 12.80 7.73
N HIS A 57 -3.76 11.91 8.71
CA HIS A 57 -3.65 12.31 10.12
C HIS A 57 -2.39 13.14 10.40
N LEU A 58 -1.26 12.79 9.78
CA LEU A 58 -0.03 13.56 9.92
C LEU A 58 -0.15 14.96 9.30
N PHE A 59 -0.84 15.06 8.17
CA PHE A 59 -1.12 16.35 7.53
C PHE A 59 -2.05 17.21 8.38
N GLU A 60 -3.15 16.65 8.90
CA GLU A 60 -4.06 17.34 9.81
C GLU A 60 -3.37 17.80 11.10
N ALA A 61 -2.49 16.97 11.67
CA ALA A 61 -1.70 17.33 12.84
C ALA A 61 -0.74 18.50 12.55
N ALA A 62 -0.11 18.51 11.37
CA ALA A 62 0.74 19.62 10.95
C ALA A 62 -0.05 20.93 10.77
N LEU A 63 -1.30 20.86 10.28
CA LEU A 63 -2.18 22.03 10.19
C LEU A 63 -2.63 22.54 11.56
N LYS A 64 -2.91 21.63 12.51
CA LYS A 64 -3.38 21.97 13.87
C LYS A 64 -2.26 22.43 14.80
N GLY A 65 -1.00 22.09 14.51
CA GLY A 65 0.18 22.46 15.31
C GLY A 65 1.01 23.62 14.74
N GLY A 66 0.46 24.40 13.80
CA GLY A 66 1.06 25.63 13.31
C GLY A 66 0.75 26.81 14.23
N GLU A 67 1.27 26.77 15.46
CA GLU A 67 1.51 27.94 16.33
C GLU A 67 3.02 28.17 16.44
#